data_AF-A0A8C4VTS6-F1
#
_entry.id   AF-A0A8C4VTS6-F1
#
_cell.length_a   1.000
_cell.length_b   1.000
_cell.length_c   1.000
_cell.angle_alpha   90.00
_cell.angle_beta   90.00
_cell.angle_gamma   90.00
#
_symmetry.space_group_name_H-M   'P 1'
#
loop_
_entity.id
_entity.type
_entity.pdbx_description
1 polymer ?
#
loop_
_entity_poly.entity_id
_entity_poly.type
_entity_poly.pdbx_seq_one_letter_code
_entity_poly.pdbx_strand_id
1 'polypeptide(L)'
;KNMTFLFTASNVHSPTDDFFFMFTTDSLAQKKPSVIMISGGMPNPNYFPFKTASFTLQDGTTIEIGEALMKRILQYSSTEGIPEFLSWLRDLQMSLHNPPTANYTPDQGQMEISVIIGSQDSLSKVFEILVNPGDNVLLEDPSYPGTLSALEPLGCNIIKVPTDKCKKANNNLPKLLYTIPNGNNPAGTSLTQIIDSFKTCSYDFLITEDDPYYFLQIEKINIHLCLFVFLSHTLRLGFLTGPKPLIDRVILHMQSSTITSTFTPVSTIAQLHNYLTGLFLKTKVMEFYRTQRDAMLAAADKWLKGLAEWNIPTAGMFLWIKIKRISNIYQIITENALERGIGKDLMMGKQLNFMVDLLFLTLL
;
A
#
# COMPACT_ATOMS: atom_id res chain seq x y z
N LYS A 1 -49.36 6.34 -16.68
CA LYS A 1 -48.08 6.98 -16.31
C LYS A 1 -46.98 6.24 -17.07
N ASN A 2 -46.22 6.92 -17.92
CA ASN A 2 -45.18 6.26 -18.72
C ASN A 2 -44.03 5.85 -17.79
N MET A 3 -43.69 4.57 -17.76
CA MET A 3 -42.47 4.08 -17.12
C MET A 3 -41.35 4.08 -18.16
N THR A 4 -40.26 4.77 -17.85
CA THR A 4 -39.06 4.78 -18.70
C THR A 4 -38.04 3.81 -18.10
N PHE A 5 -37.81 2.70 -18.81
CA PHE A 5 -36.75 1.76 -18.48
C PHE A 5 -35.43 2.26 -19.03
N LEU A 6 -34.36 2.15 -18.25
CA LEU A 6 -33.01 2.55 -18.65
C LEU A 6 -32.15 1.30 -18.77
N PHE A 7 -31.68 1.02 -19.99
CA PHE A 7 -30.65 0.03 -20.26
C PHE A 7 -29.35 0.81 -20.46
N THR A 8 -28.46 0.80 -19.46
CA THR A 8 -27.16 1.45 -19.59
C THR A 8 -26.15 0.48 -20.21
N ALA A 9 -25.56 0.88 -21.33
CA ALA A 9 -24.46 0.19 -21.98
C ALA A 9 -23.29 1.17 -22.11
N SER A 10 -22.13 0.79 -21.56
CA SER A 10 -20.85 1.45 -21.80
C SER A 10 -20.11 0.68 -22.89
N ASN A 11 -19.82 1.34 -24.02
CA ASN A 11 -19.08 0.71 -25.12
C ASN A 11 -17.61 0.54 -24.75
N VAL A 12 -17.19 -0.70 -24.52
CA VAL A 12 -15.79 -1.11 -24.61
C VAL A 12 -15.62 -1.86 -25.92
N HIS A 13 -14.87 -1.30 -26.88
CA HIS A 13 -14.62 -1.97 -28.14
C HIS A 13 -13.68 -3.19 -27.93
N SER A 14 -14.28 -4.38 -27.93
CA SER A 14 -13.60 -5.67 -28.07
C SER A 14 -13.86 -6.23 -29.48
N PRO A 15 -12.93 -6.97 -30.12
CA PRO A 15 -13.13 -7.55 -31.45
C PRO A 15 -13.84 -8.92 -31.45
N THR A 16 -14.46 -9.33 -30.34
CA THR A 16 -15.12 -10.64 -30.17
C THR A 16 -16.58 -10.47 -29.76
N ASP A 17 -17.52 -10.99 -30.56
CA ASP A 17 -18.97 -10.76 -30.44
C ASP A 17 -19.67 -11.41 -29.22
N ASP A 18 -18.94 -12.09 -28.33
CA ASP A 18 -19.48 -12.73 -27.13
C ASP A 18 -19.77 -11.70 -26.00
N PHE A 19 -20.89 -10.99 -26.14
CA PHE A 19 -21.30 -9.95 -25.20
C PHE A 19 -21.90 -10.50 -23.90
N PHE A 20 -21.08 -10.57 -22.85
CA PHE A 20 -21.53 -10.34 -21.48
C PHE A 20 -21.04 -8.96 -21.03
N PHE A 21 -21.92 -7.96 -21.05
CA PHE A 21 -21.58 -6.60 -20.62
C PHE A 21 -21.25 -6.59 -19.13
N MET A 22 -19.97 -6.36 -18.79
CA MET A 22 -19.59 -6.09 -17.41
C MET A 22 -20.06 -4.67 -17.07
N PHE A 23 -21.15 -4.58 -16.29
CA PHE A 23 -21.74 -3.30 -15.89
C PHE A 23 -20.72 -2.44 -15.16
N THR A 24 -20.23 -1.38 -15.80
CA THR A 24 -19.52 -0.33 -15.07
C THR A 24 -20.52 0.34 -14.14
N THR A 25 -20.18 0.30 -12.86
CA THR A 25 -20.95 0.81 -11.72
C THR A 25 -21.21 2.32 -11.82
N ASP A 26 -20.34 3.06 -12.52
CA ASP A 26 -20.59 4.44 -12.98
C ASP A 26 -21.92 4.61 -13.73
N SER A 27 -22.26 3.66 -14.60
CA SER A 27 -23.51 3.73 -15.36
C SER A 27 -24.74 3.51 -14.47
N LEU A 28 -24.58 2.77 -13.37
CA LEU A 28 -25.60 2.56 -12.35
C LEU A 28 -25.69 3.75 -11.36
N ALA A 29 -24.64 4.56 -11.27
CA ALA A 29 -24.55 5.72 -10.37
C ALA A 29 -25.34 6.96 -10.86
N GLN A 30 -25.70 7.03 -12.15
CA GLN A 30 -26.50 8.12 -12.73
C GLN A 30 -27.99 8.04 -12.31
N LYS A 31 -28.26 8.34 -11.04
CA LYS A 31 -29.60 8.34 -10.44
C LYS A 31 -30.50 9.43 -11.02
N LYS A 32 -31.26 9.11 -12.07
CA LYS A 32 -32.55 9.78 -12.33
C LYS A 32 -33.62 9.17 -11.41
N PRO A 33 -34.27 9.94 -10.50
CA PRO A 33 -35.19 9.38 -9.50
C PRO A 33 -36.42 8.64 -10.06
N SER A 34 -36.72 8.81 -11.35
CA SER A 34 -37.86 8.21 -12.05
C SER A 34 -37.55 6.89 -12.77
N VAL A 35 -36.30 6.42 -12.76
CA VAL A 35 -35.86 5.20 -13.46
C VAL A 35 -35.94 4.00 -12.53
N ILE A 36 -36.58 2.92 -13.01
CA ILE A 36 -36.60 1.62 -12.32
C ILE A 36 -35.49 0.74 -12.90
N MET A 37 -34.54 0.34 -12.07
CA MET A 37 -33.50 -0.62 -12.43
C MET A 37 -34.09 -2.04 -12.44
N ILE A 38 -33.94 -2.76 -13.56
CA ILE A 38 -34.38 -4.16 -13.72
C ILE A 38 -33.21 -5.10 -14.08
N SER A 39 -31.98 -4.62 -13.93
CA SER A 39 -30.71 -5.29 -14.26
C SER A 39 -29.71 -5.17 -13.10
N GLY A 40 -28.49 -5.69 -13.27
CA GLY A 40 -27.38 -5.52 -12.32
C GLY A 40 -27.38 -6.43 -11.08
N GLY A 41 -28.44 -7.20 -10.82
CA GLY A 41 -28.45 -8.26 -9.80
C GLY A 41 -28.32 -7.78 -8.34
N MET A 42 -28.51 -6.48 -8.07
CA MET A 42 -28.30 -5.88 -6.74
C MET A 42 -29.37 -6.37 -5.73
N PRO A 43 -28.98 -6.96 -4.59
CA PRO A 43 -29.95 -7.40 -3.57
C PRO A 43 -30.75 -6.24 -2.97
N ASN A 44 -32.00 -6.49 -2.58
CA ASN A 44 -32.86 -5.48 -1.95
C ASN A 44 -32.35 -5.11 -0.55
N PRO A 45 -31.95 -3.84 -0.29
CA PRO A 45 -31.33 -3.45 0.98
C PRO A 45 -32.21 -3.61 2.23
N ASN A 46 -33.53 -3.76 2.07
CA ASN A 46 -34.44 -3.99 3.20
C ASN A 46 -34.30 -5.39 3.81
N TYR A 47 -33.61 -6.32 3.14
CA TYR A 47 -33.35 -7.68 3.62
C TYR A 47 -31.91 -7.89 4.12
N PHE A 48 -31.09 -6.83 4.16
CA PHE A 48 -29.78 -6.91 4.80
C PHE A 48 -29.93 -7.11 6.32
N PRO A 49 -29.12 -7.98 6.94
CA PRO A 49 -29.33 -8.41 8.33
C PRO A 49 -28.96 -7.37 9.38
N PHE A 50 -28.13 -6.38 9.03
CA PHE A 50 -27.74 -5.30 9.93
C PHE A 50 -28.56 -4.04 9.64
N LYS A 51 -29.09 -3.39 10.68
CA LYS A 51 -29.83 -2.13 10.58
C LYS A 51 -29.00 -0.91 10.97
N THR A 52 -28.21 -1.03 12.02
CA THR A 52 -27.34 0.05 12.54
C THR A 52 -26.08 -0.56 13.13
N ALA A 53 -25.06 0.28 13.35
CA ALA A 53 -23.85 -0.07 14.09
C ALA A 53 -23.31 1.17 14.80
N SER A 54 -22.63 1.00 15.93
CA SER A 54 -21.90 2.06 16.60
C SER A 54 -20.46 1.65 16.88
N PHE A 55 -19.55 2.62 16.84
CA PHE A 55 -18.13 2.45 17.10
C PHE A 55 -17.66 3.52 18.08
N THR A 56 -17.10 3.11 19.22
CA THR A 56 -16.49 4.05 20.19
C THR A 56 -14.98 4.08 19.99
N LEU A 57 -14.43 5.26 19.75
CA LEU A 57 -13.00 5.51 19.59
C LEU A 57 -12.30 5.64 20.96
N GLN A 58 -10.96 5.64 20.95
CA GLN A 58 -10.14 5.70 22.17
C GLN A 58 -10.27 7.01 22.96
N ASP A 59 -10.75 8.09 22.35
CA ASP A 59 -11.08 9.36 23.01
C ASP A 59 -12.50 9.40 23.63
N GLY A 60 -13.28 8.32 23.45
CA GLY A 60 -14.69 8.25 23.85
C GLY A 60 -15.68 8.77 22.80
N THR A 61 -15.23 9.24 21.63
CA THR A 61 -16.11 9.64 20.52
C THR A 61 -16.84 8.42 19.97
N THR A 62 -18.18 8.45 19.95
CA THR A 62 -19.00 7.40 19.32
C THR A 62 -19.47 7.83 17.94
N ILE A 63 -19.24 6.97 16.94
CA ILE A 63 -19.74 7.11 15.57
C ILE A 63 -20.93 6.16 15.38
N GLU A 64 -22.06 6.73 14.96
CA GLU A 64 -23.32 6.02 14.73
C GLU A 64 -23.57 5.84 13.22
N ILE A 65 -23.81 4.60 12.79
CA ILE A 65 -24.24 4.25 11.44
C ILE A 65 -25.75 3.98 11.47
N GLY A 66 -26.55 4.97 11.05
CA GLY A 66 -28.00 4.85 10.90
C GLY A 66 -28.43 4.01 9.69
N GLU A 67 -29.72 3.61 9.65
CA GLU A 67 -30.26 2.64 8.69
C GLU A 67 -30.03 2.99 7.21
N ALA A 68 -30.18 4.27 6.84
CA ALA A 68 -29.94 4.72 5.47
C ALA A 68 -28.47 4.55 5.04
N LEU A 69 -27.53 4.74 5.97
CA LEU A 69 -26.11 4.52 5.72
C LEU A 69 -25.80 3.02 5.74
N MET A 70 -26.35 2.25 6.69
CA MET A 70 -26.18 0.79 6.76
C MET A 70 -26.61 0.09 5.46
N LYS A 71 -27.75 0.49 4.89
CA LYS A 71 -28.23 0.00 3.59
C LYS A 71 -27.30 0.34 2.42
N ARG A 72 -26.55 1.44 2.50
CA ARG A 72 -25.59 1.86 1.48
C ARG A 72 -24.27 1.09 1.61
N ILE A 73 -23.79 0.84 2.83
CA ILE A 73 -22.47 0.23 3.06
C ILE A 73 -22.45 -1.29 2.85
N LEU A 74 -23.62 -1.94 2.88
CA LEU A 74 -23.81 -3.36 2.60
C LEU A 74 -24.19 -3.66 1.14
N GLN A 75 -24.37 -2.63 0.32
CA GLN A 75 -24.68 -2.75 -1.10
C GLN A 75 -23.40 -2.69 -1.94
N TYR A 76 -23.41 -3.26 -3.15
CA TYR A 76 -22.33 -3.09 -4.13
C TYR A 76 -22.07 -1.61 -4.46
N SER A 77 -20.80 -1.25 -4.65
CA SER A 77 -20.34 0.07 -5.12
C SER A 77 -19.39 -0.03 -6.32
N SER A 78 -18.96 1.13 -6.81
CA SER A 78 -17.79 1.30 -7.66
C SER A 78 -16.57 0.53 -7.16
N THR A 79 -15.81 -0.06 -8.09
CA THR A 79 -14.67 -0.94 -7.81
C THR A 79 -13.47 -0.13 -7.33
N GLU A 80 -13.23 0.99 -7.97
CA GLU A 80 -12.30 2.05 -7.60
C GLU A 80 -12.66 2.72 -6.27
N GLY A 81 -13.87 2.51 -5.74
CA GLY A 81 -14.32 3.02 -4.45
C GLY A 81 -15.32 4.16 -4.55
N ILE A 82 -15.86 4.57 -3.39
CA ILE A 82 -16.94 5.57 -3.33
C ILE A 82 -16.45 7.00 -3.57
N PRO A 83 -17.25 7.86 -4.24
CA PRO A 83 -16.79 9.20 -4.66
C PRO A 83 -16.27 10.10 -3.55
N GLU A 84 -16.90 10.09 -2.36
CA GLU A 84 -16.45 10.93 -1.25
C GLU A 84 -15.13 10.45 -0.63
N PHE A 85 -14.81 9.14 -0.69
CA PHE A 85 -13.52 8.64 -0.21
C PHE A 85 -12.42 8.95 -1.23
N LEU A 86 -12.72 8.79 -2.52
CA LEU A 86 -11.81 9.18 -3.59
C LEU A 86 -11.51 10.69 -3.58
N SER A 87 -12.49 11.54 -3.32
CA SER A 87 -12.26 12.99 -3.12
C SER A 87 -11.31 13.22 -1.94
N TRP A 88 -11.63 12.65 -0.77
CA TRP A 88 -10.82 12.81 0.44
C TRP A 88 -9.37 12.30 0.26
N LEU A 89 -9.19 11.18 -0.45
CA LEU A 89 -7.87 10.63 -0.80
C LEU A 89 -7.09 11.52 -1.78
N ARG A 90 -7.77 12.16 -2.74
CA ARG A 90 -7.14 13.14 -3.65
C ARG A 90 -6.68 14.36 -2.85
N ASP A 91 -7.52 14.90 -1.97
CA ASP A 91 -7.16 16.03 -1.10
C ASP A 91 -5.96 15.69 -0.19
N LEU A 92 -5.95 14.48 0.38
CA LEU A 92 -4.81 13.96 1.15
C LEU A 92 -3.53 13.93 0.30
N GLN A 93 -3.56 13.34 -0.88
CA GLN A 93 -2.40 13.23 -1.78
C GLN A 93 -1.89 14.59 -2.26
N MET A 94 -2.79 15.52 -2.59
CA MET A 94 -2.44 16.90 -2.90
C MET A 94 -1.78 17.60 -1.72
N SER A 95 -2.28 17.39 -0.49
CA SER A 95 -1.72 18.02 0.72
C SER A 95 -0.35 17.48 1.14
N LEU A 96 -0.06 16.21 0.86
CA LEU A 96 1.15 15.52 1.31
C LEU A 96 2.28 15.53 0.28
N HIS A 97 1.94 15.36 -1.00
CA HIS A 97 2.93 15.14 -2.08
C HIS A 97 2.82 16.17 -3.22
N ASN A 98 1.65 16.82 -3.39
CA ASN A 98 1.36 17.79 -4.45
C ASN A 98 1.93 17.39 -5.84
N PRO A 99 1.56 16.20 -6.36
CA PRO A 99 2.24 15.63 -7.53
C PRO A 99 1.94 16.44 -8.80
N PRO A 100 2.95 16.68 -9.68
CA PRO A 100 2.79 17.52 -10.86
C PRO A 100 1.75 16.96 -11.85
N THR A 101 1.56 15.63 -11.85
CA THR A 101 0.60 14.90 -12.68
C THR A 101 -0.86 15.15 -12.29
N ALA A 102 -1.17 15.74 -11.13
CA ALA A 102 -2.56 16.02 -10.73
C ALA A 102 -3.27 16.99 -11.70
N ASN A 103 -2.52 17.93 -12.27
CA ASN A 103 -3.03 18.95 -13.20
C ASN A 103 -2.89 18.56 -14.69
N TYR A 104 -2.42 17.34 -14.98
CA TYR A 104 -2.31 16.87 -16.37
C TYR A 104 -3.68 16.47 -16.91
N THR A 105 -3.81 16.45 -18.24
CA THR A 105 -4.99 15.85 -18.89
C THR A 105 -4.94 14.32 -18.80
N PRO A 106 -6.07 13.59 -18.90
CA PRO A 106 -6.10 12.14 -18.92
C PRO A 106 -5.10 11.51 -19.91
N ASP A 107 -5.03 12.04 -21.13
CA ASP A 107 -4.13 11.57 -22.21
C ASP A 107 -2.64 11.80 -21.90
N GLN A 108 -2.33 12.74 -21.01
CA GLN A 108 -0.97 13.02 -20.51
C GLN A 108 -0.61 12.21 -19.26
N GLY A 109 -1.48 11.31 -18.80
CA GLY A 109 -1.24 10.52 -17.59
C GLY A 109 -1.56 11.26 -16.29
N GLN A 110 -2.71 11.94 -16.25
CA GLN A 110 -3.26 12.54 -15.03
C GLN A 110 -3.17 11.60 -13.82
N MET A 111 -2.83 12.13 -12.64
CA MET A 111 -2.91 11.36 -11.40
C MET A 111 -4.36 10.92 -11.15
N GLU A 112 -4.58 9.61 -11.05
CA GLU A 112 -5.83 9.00 -10.62
C GLU A 112 -5.61 8.20 -9.33
N ILE A 113 -6.71 7.93 -8.61
CA ILE A 113 -6.72 7.16 -7.37
C ILE A 113 -7.73 6.01 -7.45
N SER A 114 -7.35 4.83 -6.97
CA SER A 114 -8.25 3.70 -6.72
C SER A 114 -8.13 3.23 -5.27
N VAL A 115 -9.25 2.86 -4.65
CA VAL A 115 -9.28 2.11 -3.38
C VAL A 115 -8.86 0.66 -3.64
N ILE A 116 -8.16 0.03 -2.69
CA ILE A 116 -7.58 -1.32 -2.81
C ILE A 116 -7.64 -2.10 -1.49
N ILE A 117 -7.52 -3.43 -1.55
CA ILE A 117 -7.76 -4.37 -0.42
C ILE A 117 -6.45 -4.85 0.27
N GLY A 118 -5.35 -4.14 0.05
CA GLY A 118 -4.02 -4.45 0.62
C GLY A 118 -2.91 -3.92 -0.27
N SER A 119 -1.79 -3.45 0.32
CA SER A 119 -0.55 -3.25 -0.45
C SER A 119 -0.14 -4.52 -1.19
N GLN A 120 -0.14 -5.67 -0.51
CA GLN A 120 0.17 -6.95 -1.14
C GLN A 120 -0.79 -7.32 -2.31
N ASP A 121 -2.09 -7.05 -2.18
CA ASP A 121 -3.07 -7.34 -3.25
C ASP A 121 -2.87 -6.40 -4.44
N SER A 122 -2.65 -5.11 -4.21
CA SER A 122 -2.37 -4.15 -5.29
C SER A 122 -1.00 -4.37 -5.94
N LEU A 123 0.04 -4.69 -5.17
CA LEU A 123 1.38 -4.97 -5.70
C LEU A 123 1.36 -6.18 -6.62
N SER A 124 0.69 -7.25 -6.20
CA SER A 124 0.52 -8.45 -7.05
C SER A 124 -0.13 -8.07 -8.38
N LYS A 125 -1.23 -7.30 -8.38
CA LYS A 125 -1.91 -6.84 -9.61
C LYS A 125 -1.06 -5.90 -10.46
N VAL A 126 -0.32 -4.98 -9.83
CA VAL A 126 0.60 -4.07 -10.52
C VAL A 126 1.70 -4.88 -11.21
N PHE A 127 2.25 -5.91 -10.58
CA PHE A 127 3.21 -6.81 -11.21
C PHE A 127 2.58 -7.66 -12.31
N GLU A 128 1.40 -8.25 -12.09
CA GLU A 128 0.64 -9.03 -13.10
C GLU A 128 0.31 -8.21 -14.36
N ILE A 129 0.07 -6.90 -14.22
CA ILE A 129 -0.19 -5.98 -15.34
C ILE A 129 1.10 -5.51 -16.03
N LEU A 130 2.19 -5.32 -15.28
CA LEU A 130 3.42 -4.69 -15.78
C LEU A 130 4.53 -5.67 -16.18
N VAL A 131 4.57 -6.90 -15.66
CA VAL A 131 5.75 -7.78 -15.73
C VAL A 131 5.44 -9.04 -16.54
N ASN A 132 6.21 -9.28 -17.60
CA ASN A 132 6.19 -10.51 -18.39
C ASN A 132 7.39 -11.41 -18.04
N PRO A 133 7.33 -12.71 -18.37
CA PRO A 133 8.49 -13.60 -18.31
C PRO A 133 9.69 -13.04 -19.08
N GLY A 134 10.86 -13.01 -18.43
CA GLY A 134 12.11 -12.46 -18.97
C GLY A 134 12.32 -10.95 -18.76
N ASP A 135 11.32 -10.18 -18.34
CA ASP A 135 11.50 -8.76 -18.02
C ASP A 135 12.47 -8.59 -16.83
N ASN A 136 13.23 -7.50 -16.80
CA ASN A 136 14.17 -7.20 -15.71
C ASN A 136 13.53 -6.25 -14.70
N VAL A 137 13.52 -6.63 -13.42
CA VAL A 137 12.93 -5.85 -12.33
C VAL A 137 14.01 -5.54 -11.29
N LEU A 138 14.21 -4.26 -10.97
CA LEU A 138 15.13 -3.83 -9.92
C LEU A 138 14.44 -3.89 -8.55
N LEU A 139 15.10 -4.50 -7.56
CA LEU A 139 14.67 -4.50 -6.16
C LEU A 139 15.83 -4.12 -5.25
N GLU A 140 15.54 -3.39 -4.19
CA GLU A 140 16.45 -3.21 -3.05
C GLU A 140 16.92 -4.56 -2.47
N ASP A 141 18.15 -4.61 -1.92
CA ASP A 141 18.66 -5.77 -1.18
C ASP A 141 19.12 -5.37 0.23
N PRO A 142 18.48 -5.87 1.31
CA PRO A 142 17.33 -6.80 1.31
C PRO A 142 16.01 -6.15 0.82
N SER A 143 15.01 -7.00 0.52
CA SER A 143 13.68 -6.59 0.05
C SER A 143 12.58 -7.30 0.83
N TYR A 144 11.36 -6.77 0.77
CA TYR A 144 10.18 -7.35 1.40
C TYR A 144 9.85 -8.74 0.79
N PRO A 145 9.74 -9.82 1.60
CA PRO A 145 9.49 -11.17 1.08
C PRO A 145 8.18 -11.34 0.30
N GLY A 146 7.15 -10.54 0.61
CA GLY A 146 5.87 -10.56 -0.11
C GLY A 146 6.00 -10.09 -1.56
N THR A 147 6.95 -9.19 -1.85
CA THR A 147 7.25 -8.73 -3.21
C THR A 147 7.99 -9.79 -4.02
N LEU A 148 8.98 -10.48 -3.41
CA LEU A 148 9.63 -11.63 -4.05
C LEU A 148 8.60 -12.73 -4.38
N SER A 149 7.70 -13.03 -3.42
CA SER A 149 6.65 -14.03 -3.58
C SER A 149 5.65 -13.70 -4.71
N ALA A 150 5.46 -12.42 -5.04
CA ALA A 150 4.61 -11.98 -6.14
C ALA A 150 5.34 -11.92 -7.50
N LEU A 151 6.65 -11.63 -7.51
CA LEU A 151 7.45 -11.48 -8.74
C LEU A 151 8.07 -12.78 -9.26
N GLU A 152 8.50 -13.69 -8.38
CA GLU A 152 9.12 -14.96 -8.77
C GLU A 152 8.22 -15.83 -9.68
N PRO A 153 6.90 -15.97 -9.42
CA PRO A 153 6.00 -16.74 -10.29
C PRO A 153 5.82 -16.16 -11.70
N LEU A 154 6.10 -14.85 -11.90
CA LEU A 154 5.96 -14.18 -13.20
C LEU A 154 7.14 -14.45 -14.14
N GLY A 155 8.17 -15.17 -13.69
CA GLY A 155 9.31 -15.56 -14.52
C GLY A 155 10.23 -14.38 -14.91
N CYS A 156 10.22 -13.31 -14.12
CA CYS A 156 11.05 -12.13 -14.35
C CYS A 156 12.49 -12.29 -13.79
N ASN A 157 13.41 -11.49 -14.31
CA ASN A 157 14.79 -11.40 -13.85
C ASN A 157 14.90 -10.38 -12.70
N ILE A 158 14.96 -10.88 -11.46
CA ILE A 158 15.11 -10.06 -10.25
C ILE A 158 16.56 -9.58 -10.11
N ILE A 159 16.79 -8.29 -10.32
CA ILE A 159 18.10 -7.63 -10.19
C ILE A 159 18.17 -6.88 -8.87
N LYS A 160 18.96 -7.43 -7.93
CA LYS A 160 19.20 -6.84 -6.61
C LYS A 160 20.15 -5.65 -6.67
N VAL A 161 19.68 -4.47 -6.29
CA VAL A 161 20.45 -3.24 -6.13
C VAL A 161 20.71 -2.94 -4.65
N PRO A 162 21.95 -2.62 -4.25
CA PRO A 162 22.22 -2.13 -2.89
C PRO A 162 21.45 -0.84 -2.59
N THR A 163 20.96 -0.69 -1.36
CA THR A 163 20.18 0.48 -0.90
C THR A 163 20.97 1.79 -0.85
N ASP A 164 22.25 1.79 -1.25
CA ASP A 164 23.12 2.95 -1.32
C ASP A 164 23.62 3.30 -2.74
N LYS A 165 23.35 2.48 -3.79
CA LYS A 165 24.00 2.63 -5.11
C LYS A 165 23.16 2.18 -6.31
N CYS A 166 22.88 3.07 -7.26
CA CYS A 166 22.46 2.70 -8.62
C CYS A 166 23.57 1.89 -9.31
N LYS A 167 23.32 0.61 -9.61
CA LYS A 167 24.12 -0.15 -10.57
C LYS A 167 23.53 0.01 -11.96
N LYS A 168 24.34 0.41 -12.93
CA LYS A 168 23.95 0.29 -14.34
C LYS A 168 23.76 -1.20 -14.67
N ALA A 169 22.54 -1.57 -15.07
CA ALA A 169 22.29 -2.89 -15.62
C ALA A 169 23.01 -2.97 -16.97
N ASN A 170 23.93 -3.93 -17.12
CA ASN A 170 24.62 -4.14 -18.38
C ASN A 170 23.68 -4.82 -19.39
N ASN A 171 23.60 -4.22 -20.58
CA ASN A 171 22.96 -4.74 -21.81
C ASN A 171 21.45 -5.01 -21.82
N ASN A 172 20.75 -5.06 -20.69
CA ASN A 172 19.28 -5.06 -20.64
C ASN A 172 18.76 -3.90 -19.79
N LEU A 173 17.82 -3.12 -20.35
CA LEU A 173 17.12 -2.08 -19.61
C LEU A 173 16.15 -2.75 -18.60
N PRO A 174 16.11 -2.28 -17.34
CA PRO A 174 15.06 -2.68 -16.41
C PRO A 174 13.72 -2.10 -16.86
N LYS A 175 12.63 -2.84 -16.65
CA LYS A 175 11.27 -2.39 -16.95
C LYS A 175 10.64 -1.65 -15.76
N LEU A 176 11.00 -2.09 -14.55
CA LEU A 176 10.41 -1.66 -13.30
C LEU A 176 11.47 -1.61 -12.19
N LEU A 177 11.38 -0.61 -11.32
CA LEU A 177 12.00 -0.55 -10.00
C LEU A 177 10.90 -0.68 -8.94
N TYR A 178 11.01 -1.67 -8.06
CA TYR A 178 10.24 -1.74 -6.81
C TYR A 178 11.08 -1.21 -5.65
N THR A 179 10.49 -0.38 -4.80
CA THR A 179 11.20 0.23 -3.68
C THR A 179 10.29 0.62 -2.51
N ILE A 180 10.82 0.58 -1.27
CA ILE A 180 10.13 1.02 -0.04
C ILE A 180 10.82 2.31 0.45
N PRO A 181 10.28 3.51 0.11
CA PRO A 181 11.03 4.75 0.25
C PRO A 181 11.28 5.23 1.68
N ASN A 182 10.43 4.89 2.64
CA ASN A 182 10.61 5.24 4.04
C ASN A 182 10.69 3.97 4.89
N GLY A 183 11.76 3.81 5.68
CA GLY A 183 11.90 2.70 6.63
C GLY A 183 11.79 1.32 6.00
N ASN A 184 12.54 1.08 4.91
CA ASN A 184 12.52 -0.13 4.09
C ASN A 184 12.34 -1.42 4.91
N ASN A 185 11.42 -2.29 4.48
CA ASN A 185 11.30 -3.63 5.04
C ASN A 185 12.22 -4.60 4.26
N PRO A 186 13.24 -5.22 4.87
CA PRO A 186 13.56 -5.22 6.31
C PRO A 186 14.73 -4.29 6.73
N ALA A 187 15.34 -3.51 5.83
CA ALA A 187 16.60 -2.80 6.09
C ALA A 187 16.52 -1.62 7.09
N GLY A 188 15.33 -1.07 7.34
CA GLY A 188 15.12 0.15 8.15
C GLY A 188 15.65 1.45 7.50
N THR A 189 16.15 1.38 6.27
CA THR A 189 16.73 2.50 5.53
C THR A 189 15.68 3.32 4.79
N SER A 190 15.87 4.64 4.67
CA SER A 190 14.97 5.53 3.92
C SER A 190 15.72 6.21 2.77
N LEU A 191 15.04 6.42 1.64
CA LEU A 191 15.64 6.78 0.36
C LEU A 191 15.84 8.29 0.16
N THR A 192 16.66 8.91 1.00
CA THR A 192 17.13 10.29 0.75
C THR A 192 18.09 10.39 -0.44
N GLN A 193 18.77 9.30 -0.83
CA GLN A 193 19.87 9.33 -1.82
C GLN A 193 19.58 8.53 -3.12
N ILE A 194 18.62 7.60 -3.08
CA ILE A 194 18.40 6.67 -4.20
C ILE A 194 17.63 7.29 -5.37
N ILE A 195 16.62 8.13 -5.11
CA ILE A 195 15.87 8.80 -6.19
C ILE A 195 16.80 9.70 -7.01
N ASP A 196 17.68 10.46 -6.36
CA ASP A 196 18.66 11.29 -7.07
C ASP A 196 19.70 10.44 -7.81
N SER A 197 20.13 9.30 -7.23
CA SER A 197 20.97 8.33 -7.92
C SER A 197 20.30 7.79 -9.20
N PHE A 198 19.02 7.43 -9.16
CA PHE A 198 18.30 6.92 -10.34
C PHE A 198 17.99 8.01 -11.37
N LYS A 199 17.71 9.27 -10.96
CA LYS A 199 17.63 10.42 -11.89
C LYS A 199 18.91 10.57 -12.72
N THR A 200 20.09 10.37 -12.13
CA THR A 200 21.36 10.43 -12.88
C THR A 200 21.59 9.23 -13.81
N CYS A 201 20.89 8.12 -13.61
CA CYS A 201 21.08 6.90 -14.39
C CYS A 201 20.35 6.93 -15.76
N SER A 202 19.47 7.91 -16.02
CA SER A 202 18.84 8.20 -17.33
C SER A 202 18.20 6.99 -18.02
N TYR A 203 17.51 6.16 -17.25
CA TYR A 203 16.77 5.00 -17.75
C TYR A 203 15.28 5.29 -17.86
N ASP A 204 14.64 4.73 -18.88
CA ASP A 204 13.19 4.74 -19.08
C ASP A 204 12.58 3.48 -18.45
N PHE A 205 12.23 3.57 -17.16
CA PHE A 205 11.60 2.49 -16.40
C PHE A 205 10.48 3.02 -15.49
N LEU A 206 9.53 2.15 -15.15
CA LEU A 206 8.49 2.47 -14.17
C LEU A 206 9.04 2.37 -12.75
N ILE A 207 8.49 3.16 -11.83
CA ILE A 207 8.77 3.06 -10.39
C ILE A 207 7.48 2.63 -9.70
N THR A 208 7.54 1.56 -8.91
CA THR A 208 6.51 1.15 -7.96
C THR A 208 7.05 1.38 -6.56
N GLU A 209 6.53 2.40 -5.91
CA GLU A 209 6.77 2.68 -4.50
C GLU A 209 5.76 1.88 -3.65
N ASP A 210 6.21 1.37 -2.51
CA ASP A 210 5.39 0.70 -1.51
C ASP A 210 5.77 1.29 -0.15
N ASP A 211 4.98 2.24 0.35
CA ASP A 211 5.33 3.01 1.54
C ASP A 211 4.24 2.97 2.63
N PRO A 212 4.07 1.81 3.29
CA PRO A 212 3.19 1.66 4.46
C PRO A 212 3.73 2.40 5.70
N TYR A 213 4.90 3.05 5.62
CA TYR A 213 5.60 3.66 6.73
C TYR A 213 5.78 5.18 6.60
N TYR A 214 5.19 5.82 5.58
CA TYR A 214 5.32 7.26 5.30
C TYR A 214 5.06 8.15 6.53
N PHE A 215 4.03 7.82 7.32
CA PHE A 215 3.68 8.58 8.53
C PHE A 215 4.57 8.27 9.76
N LEU A 216 5.45 7.27 9.66
CA LEU A 216 6.42 6.87 10.68
C LEU A 216 7.82 7.47 10.43
N GLN A 217 7.92 8.56 9.68
CA GLN A 217 9.16 9.35 9.56
C GLN A 217 9.52 9.99 10.91
N ILE A 218 10.47 9.39 11.63
CA ILE A 218 10.99 9.89 12.90
C ILE A 218 11.83 11.16 12.66
N GLU A 219 12.54 11.21 11.53
CA GLU A 219 13.24 12.37 11.01
C GLU A 219 12.59 12.79 9.69
N LYS A 220 12.40 14.11 9.47
CA LYS A 220 11.65 14.60 8.32
C LYS A 220 12.46 14.39 7.03
N ILE A 221 11.92 13.58 6.12
CA ILE A 221 12.53 13.26 4.83
C ILE A 221 11.61 13.76 3.71
N ASN A 222 12.11 14.67 2.88
CA ASN A 222 11.33 15.28 1.79
C ASN A 222 11.32 14.38 0.52
N ILE A 223 10.85 13.13 0.63
CA ILE A 223 10.66 12.28 -0.55
C ILE A 223 9.41 12.74 -1.32
N HIS A 224 9.62 13.03 -2.60
CA HIS A 224 8.59 13.29 -3.59
C HIS A 224 8.77 12.31 -4.74
N LEU A 225 7.92 11.29 -4.84
CA LEU A 225 7.40 10.68 -6.07
C LEU A 225 6.19 9.82 -5.67
N CYS A 226 5.64 8.98 -6.56
CA CYS A 226 4.28 8.41 -6.39
C CYS A 226 4.21 6.89 -6.54
N LEU A 227 3.83 6.21 -5.46
CA LEU A 227 2.75 5.20 -5.37
C LEU A 227 2.57 4.93 -3.85
N PHE A 228 1.40 5.20 -3.25
CA PHE A 228 1.25 5.13 -1.78
C PHE A 228 0.11 4.26 -1.30
N VAL A 229 0.44 3.44 -0.30
CA VAL A 229 -0.40 2.43 0.35
C VAL A 229 0.13 2.34 1.79
N PHE A 230 -0.61 2.33 2.92
CA PHE A 230 -1.99 1.93 3.23
C PHE A 230 -2.55 2.78 4.41
N LEU A 231 -3.76 2.52 4.94
CA LEU A 231 -4.30 3.18 6.16
C LEU A 231 -4.46 2.23 7.37
N SER A 232 -4.63 0.93 7.16
CA SER A 232 -4.45 -0.09 8.20
C SER A 232 -4.38 -1.50 7.59
N HIS A 233 -3.29 -2.22 7.85
CA HIS A 233 -3.04 -3.58 7.35
C HIS A 233 -4.15 -4.57 7.70
N THR A 234 -4.81 -4.41 8.86
CA THR A 234 -5.87 -5.31 9.33
C THR A 234 -7.25 -4.96 8.78
N LEU A 235 -7.53 -3.68 8.46
CA LEU A 235 -8.81 -3.26 7.89
C LEU A 235 -8.99 -3.69 6.43
N ARG A 236 -7.91 -4.11 5.75
CA ARG A 236 -7.92 -4.36 4.31
C ARG A 236 -8.41 -3.15 3.51
N LEU A 237 -8.00 -1.94 3.93
CA LEU A 237 -8.34 -0.68 3.27
C LEU A 237 -7.13 0.26 3.10
N GLY A 238 -7.00 0.75 1.88
CA GLY A 238 -6.21 1.90 1.50
C GLY A 238 -6.39 2.19 0.03
N PHE A 239 -5.39 2.78 -0.59
CA PHE A 239 -5.50 3.36 -1.92
C PHE A 239 -4.23 3.12 -2.74
N LEU A 240 -4.33 3.31 -4.05
CA LEU A 240 -3.25 3.30 -5.02
C LEU A 240 -3.36 4.62 -5.81
N THR A 241 -2.23 5.29 -6.05
CA THR A 241 -2.14 6.51 -6.86
C THR A 241 -1.21 6.29 -8.04
N GLY A 242 -1.51 6.90 -9.19
CA GLY A 242 -0.63 6.77 -10.36
C GLY A 242 -1.22 7.38 -11.63
N PRO A 243 -0.52 7.30 -12.78
CA PRO A 243 -1.04 7.75 -14.06
C PRO A 243 -2.33 7.01 -14.42
N LYS A 244 -3.37 7.75 -14.82
CA LYS A 244 -4.69 7.21 -15.13
C LYS A 244 -4.68 5.94 -16.01
N PRO A 245 -3.91 5.85 -17.12
CA PRO A 245 -3.89 4.64 -17.94
C PRO A 245 -3.43 3.37 -17.23
N LEU A 246 -2.64 3.48 -16.15
CA LEU A 246 -2.23 2.34 -15.32
C LEU A 246 -3.28 2.03 -14.24
N ILE A 247 -3.84 3.06 -13.60
CA ILE A 247 -4.90 2.89 -12.59
C ILE A 247 -6.16 2.26 -13.21
N ASP A 248 -6.55 2.68 -14.40
CA ASP A 248 -7.68 2.08 -15.15
C ASP A 248 -7.45 0.58 -15.42
N ARG A 249 -6.21 0.14 -15.65
CA ARG A 249 -5.86 -1.30 -15.81
C ARG A 249 -5.94 -2.06 -14.50
N VAL A 250 -5.51 -1.46 -13.39
CA VAL A 250 -5.66 -2.06 -12.05
C VAL A 250 -7.14 -2.22 -11.70
N ILE A 251 -7.97 -1.21 -11.98
CA ILE A 251 -9.43 -1.28 -11.75
C ILE A 251 -10.05 -2.43 -12.56
N LEU A 252 -9.73 -2.56 -13.85
CA LEU A 252 -10.20 -3.68 -14.68
C LEU A 252 -9.76 -5.06 -14.11
N HIS A 253 -8.53 -5.18 -13.60
CA HIS A 253 -8.06 -6.41 -12.96
C HIS A 253 -8.80 -6.70 -11.64
N MET A 254 -9.09 -5.67 -10.84
CA MET A 254 -9.90 -5.83 -9.63
C MET A 254 -11.34 -6.25 -9.96
N GLN A 255 -11.93 -5.75 -11.04
CA GLN A 255 -13.27 -6.18 -11.48
C GLN A 255 -13.35 -7.68 -11.77
N SER A 256 -12.25 -8.32 -12.20
CA SER A 256 -12.19 -9.78 -12.43
C SER A 256 -11.77 -10.61 -11.21
N SER A 257 -10.94 -10.07 -10.30
CA SER A 257 -10.39 -10.84 -9.16
C SER A 257 -10.98 -10.48 -7.79
N THR A 258 -11.27 -9.20 -7.57
CA THR A 258 -11.43 -8.62 -6.23
C THR A 258 -12.36 -7.40 -6.26
N ILE A 259 -13.68 -7.62 -6.24
CA ILE A 259 -14.65 -6.52 -6.15
C ILE A 259 -14.61 -5.92 -4.74
N THR A 260 -14.51 -4.59 -4.64
CA THR A 260 -14.28 -3.89 -3.37
C THR A 260 -15.51 -3.81 -2.48
N SER A 261 -15.27 -3.83 -1.16
CA SER A 261 -16.32 -3.67 -0.16
C SER A 261 -16.59 -2.19 0.09
N THR A 262 -17.86 -1.79 0.06
CA THR A 262 -18.31 -0.44 0.43
C THR A 262 -18.27 -0.20 1.95
N PHE A 263 -18.24 -1.28 2.75
CA PHE A 263 -18.27 -1.22 4.21
C PHE A 263 -17.08 -0.48 4.79
N THR A 264 -15.86 -0.91 4.43
CA THR A 264 -14.64 -0.36 5.04
C THR A 264 -14.40 1.10 4.65
N PRO A 265 -14.47 1.52 3.37
CA PRO A 265 -14.29 2.92 2.96
C PRO A 265 -15.25 3.88 3.67
N VAL A 266 -16.55 3.56 3.73
CA VAL A 266 -17.54 4.42 4.39
C VAL A 266 -17.32 4.47 5.90
N SER A 267 -17.06 3.30 6.52
CA SER A 267 -16.76 3.24 7.95
C SER A 267 -15.51 4.05 8.30
N THR A 268 -14.48 3.99 7.45
CA THR A 268 -13.26 4.79 7.59
C THR A 268 -13.51 6.29 7.44
N ILE A 269 -14.30 6.77 6.48
CA ILE A 269 -14.66 8.21 6.45
C ILE A 269 -15.40 8.59 7.71
N ALA A 270 -16.46 7.84 8.07
CA ALA A 270 -17.33 8.17 9.20
C ALA A 270 -16.56 8.22 10.53
N GLN A 271 -15.63 7.28 10.74
CA GLN A 271 -14.81 7.20 11.95
C GLN A 271 -13.62 8.16 11.92
N LEU A 272 -12.97 8.33 10.76
CA LEU A 272 -11.60 8.83 10.69
C LEU A 272 -11.43 10.14 9.90
N HIS A 273 -12.49 10.74 9.35
CA HIS A 273 -12.41 12.05 8.67
C HIS A 273 -11.67 13.10 9.51
N ASN A 274 -11.96 13.19 10.81
CA ASN A 274 -11.30 14.15 11.72
C ASN A 274 -9.96 13.64 12.29
N TYR A 275 -9.72 12.32 12.27
CA TYR A 275 -8.48 11.69 12.77
C TYR A 275 -7.35 11.65 11.74
N LEU A 276 -7.68 11.63 10.45
CA LEU A 276 -6.72 11.54 9.35
C LEU A 276 -6.39 12.89 8.71
N THR A 277 -7.28 13.88 8.84
CA THR A 277 -7.07 15.24 8.28
C THR A 277 -6.16 16.12 9.14
N GLY A 278 -5.78 15.72 10.36
CA GLY A 278 -4.97 16.57 11.23
C GLY A 278 -4.17 15.84 12.30
N LEU A 279 -2.84 15.96 12.23
CA LEU A 279 -1.79 15.83 13.26
C LEU A 279 -1.73 14.59 14.20
N PHE A 280 -2.83 13.89 14.51
CA PHE A 280 -2.90 12.99 15.66
C PHE A 280 -2.06 11.71 15.49
N LEU A 281 -2.13 11.10 14.31
CA LEU A 281 -1.22 10.00 13.92
C LEU A 281 0.23 10.48 13.83
N LYS A 282 0.45 11.72 13.37
CA LYS A 282 1.78 12.26 13.06
C LYS A 282 2.61 12.58 14.30
N THR A 283 2.01 12.80 15.47
CA THR A 283 2.78 13.10 16.70
C THR A 283 2.86 11.91 17.63
N LYS A 284 1.72 11.36 18.10
CA LYS A 284 1.74 10.31 19.14
C LYS A 284 2.37 9.00 18.68
N VAL A 285 2.00 8.51 17.49
CA VAL A 285 2.52 7.24 16.96
C VAL A 285 3.99 7.38 16.57
N MET A 286 4.36 8.51 15.93
CA MET A 286 5.75 8.85 15.63
C MET A 286 6.62 8.95 16.90
N GLU A 287 6.14 9.61 17.95
CA GLU A 287 6.88 9.75 19.22
C GLU A 287 7.06 8.41 19.95
N PHE A 288 6.04 7.54 19.89
CA PHE A 288 6.16 6.17 20.35
C PHE A 288 7.29 5.44 19.58
N TYR A 289 7.24 5.37 18.25
CA TYR A 289 8.29 4.68 17.48
C TYR A 289 9.67 5.34 17.61
N ARG A 290 9.76 6.66 17.81
CA ARG A 290 11.00 7.37 18.18
C ARG A 290 11.56 6.84 19.50
N THR A 291 10.73 6.77 20.54
CA THR A 291 11.12 6.25 21.86
C THR A 291 11.58 4.78 21.77
N GLN A 292 10.83 3.93 21.05
CA GLN A 292 11.18 2.53 20.83
C GLN A 292 12.52 2.38 20.08
N ARG A 293 12.72 3.16 19.00
CA ARG A 293 13.99 3.20 18.24
C ARG A 293 15.15 3.57 19.15
N ASP A 294 15.03 4.66 19.90
CA ASP A 294 16.14 5.21 20.69
C ASP A 294 16.53 4.27 21.85
N ALA A 295 15.54 3.62 22.48
CA ALA A 295 15.77 2.57 23.47
C ALA A 295 16.44 1.32 22.87
N MET A 296 16.02 0.88 21.67
CA MET A 296 16.66 -0.25 20.98
C MET A 296 18.11 0.07 20.57
N LEU A 297 18.38 1.29 20.09
CA LEU A 297 19.73 1.76 19.77
C LEU A 297 20.63 1.83 21.01
N ALA A 298 20.10 2.28 22.15
CA ALA A 298 20.83 2.25 23.42
C ALA A 298 21.16 0.82 23.88
N ALA A 299 20.24 -0.13 23.70
CA ALA A 299 20.49 -1.54 23.97
C ALA A 299 21.54 -2.13 23.01
N ALA A 300 21.46 -1.83 21.71
CA ALA A 300 22.43 -2.26 20.71
C ALA A 300 23.84 -1.72 21.00
N ASP A 301 23.99 -0.43 21.35
CA ASP A 301 25.30 0.13 21.71
C ASP A 301 25.86 -0.46 23.02
N LYS A 302 24.99 -0.78 23.99
CA LYS A 302 25.41 -1.42 25.24
C LYS A 302 25.89 -2.86 25.05
N TRP A 303 25.22 -3.66 24.22
CA TRP A 303 25.41 -5.11 24.17
C TRP A 303 26.05 -5.66 22.89
N LEU A 304 25.94 -4.95 21.76
CA LEU A 304 26.36 -5.42 20.43
C LEU A 304 27.50 -4.59 19.81
N LYS A 305 27.94 -3.51 20.46
CA LYS A 305 29.03 -2.64 19.98
C LYS A 305 30.32 -3.43 19.77
N GLY A 306 30.89 -3.33 18.56
CA GLY A 306 32.06 -4.09 18.14
C GLY A 306 31.77 -5.53 17.68
N LEU A 307 30.62 -6.10 18.06
CA LEU A 307 30.13 -7.40 17.59
C LEU A 307 29.22 -7.27 16.36
N ALA A 308 28.54 -6.15 16.17
CA ALA A 308 27.60 -5.91 15.07
C ALA A 308 27.80 -4.55 14.38
N GLU A 309 27.07 -4.36 13.28
CA GLU A 309 26.83 -3.10 12.55
C GLU A 309 25.33 -2.93 12.40
N TRP A 310 24.85 -1.70 12.51
CA TRP A 310 23.47 -1.33 12.23
C TRP A 310 23.43 0.11 11.73
N ASN A 311 22.42 0.43 10.92
CA ASN A 311 22.13 1.80 10.52
C ASN A 311 21.07 2.38 11.48
N ILE A 312 21.11 3.68 11.73
CA ILE A 312 20.08 4.36 12.54
C ILE A 312 18.83 4.56 11.66
N PRO A 313 17.66 3.98 12.01
CA PRO A 313 16.45 4.16 11.22
C PRO A 313 15.92 5.59 11.34
N THR A 314 15.67 6.22 10.20
CA THR A 314 15.09 7.57 10.12
C THR A 314 13.56 7.54 9.98
N ALA A 315 13.00 6.40 9.58
CA ALA A 315 11.58 6.15 9.48
C ALA A 315 11.25 4.66 9.72
N GLY A 316 9.96 4.35 9.89
CA GLY A 316 9.46 2.99 10.00
C GLY A 316 9.63 2.36 11.39
N MET A 317 9.66 1.02 11.42
CA MET A 317 9.58 0.22 12.64
C MET A 317 10.63 -0.90 12.73
N PHE A 318 11.70 -0.85 11.91
CA PHE A 318 12.70 -1.93 11.83
C PHE A 318 14.11 -1.43 12.14
N LEU A 319 14.86 -2.23 12.89
CA LEU A 319 16.30 -2.09 13.03
C LEU A 319 16.99 -3.30 12.38
N TRP A 320 17.75 -3.06 11.32
CA TRP A 320 18.55 -4.10 10.66
C TRP A 320 19.93 -4.22 11.29
N ILE A 321 20.26 -5.42 11.78
CA ILE A 321 21.50 -5.71 12.50
C ILE A 321 22.30 -6.76 11.74
N LYS A 322 23.56 -6.43 11.46
CA LYS A 322 24.55 -7.28 10.80
C LYS A 322 25.61 -7.71 11.79
N ILE A 323 25.72 -8.99 12.11
CA ILE A 323 26.74 -9.49 13.05
C ILE A 323 28.08 -9.68 12.33
N LYS A 324 29.16 -9.30 12.98
CA LYS A 324 30.53 -9.49 12.51
C LYS A 324 31.03 -10.87 12.89
N ARG A 325 31.91 -11.44 12.05
CA ARG A 325 32.80 -12.60 12.36
C ARG A 325 32.11 -13.97 12.61
N ILE A 326 30.78 -14.09 12.52
CA ILE A 326 30.05 -15.35 12.72
C ILE A 326 29.45 -15.80 11.37
N SER A 327 29.79 -16.99 10.88
CA SER A 327 29.36 -17.47 9.56
C SER A 327 27.93 -18.05 9.50
N ASN A 328 27.38 -18.50 10.62
CA ASN A 328 26.03 -19.09 10.70
C ASN A 328 25.23 -18.47 11.86
N ILE A 329 24.56 -17.35 11.59
CA ILE A 329 23.68 -16.70 12.57
C ILE A 329 22.39 -17.47 12.80
N TYR A 330 21.87 -18.14 11.75
CA TYR A 330 20.62 -18.91 11.83
C TYR A 330 20.66 -19.85 13.03
N GLN A 331 21.72 -20.65 13.12
CA GLN A 331 21.91 -21.61 14.21
C GLN A 331 21.95 -20.93 15.59
N ILE A 332 22.66 -19.80 15.74
CA ILE A 332 22.73 -19.08 17.03
C ILE A 332 21.35 -18.54 17.42
N ILE A 333 20.59 -17.97 16.48
CA ILE A 333 19.24 -17.48 16.76
C ILE A 333 18.29 -18.62 17.11
N THR A 334 18.24 -19.67 16.30
CA THR A 334 17.28 -20.77 16.49
C THR A 334 17.61 -21.66 17.69
N GLU A 335 18.88 -21.85 18.02
CA GLU A 335 19.27 -22.69 19.16
C GLU A 335 19.39 -21.89 20.45
N ASN A 336 19.98 -20.68 20.45
CA ASN A 336 20.30 -19.96 21.69
C ASN A 336 19.33 -18.80 22.00
N ALA A 337 18.82 -18.09 20.98
CA ALA A 337 17.93 -16.95 21.22
C ALA A 337 16.49 -17.39 21.51
N LEU A 338 16.00 -18.44 20.83
CA LEU A 338 14.68 -19.02 21.12
C LEU A 338 14.58 -19.59 22.55
N GLU A 339 15.58 -20.34 23.01
CA GLU A 339 15.64 -20.84 24.41
C GLU A 339 15.60 -19.72 25.46
N ARG A 340 16.06 -18.52 25.09
CA ARG A 340 16.06 -17.31 25.93
C ARG A 340 14.86 -16.39 25.68
N GLY A 341 13.88 -16.81 24.89
CA GLY A 341 12.65 -16.07 24.60
C GLY A 341 12.76 -14.94 23.57
N ILE A 342 13.89 -14.80 22.87
CA ILE A 342 14.22 -13.65 22.01
C ILE A 342 13.92 -13.93 20.50
N GLY A 343 13.63 -15.17 20.13
CA GLY A 343 13.59 -15.58 18.71
C GLY A 343 12.25 -15.51 17.96
N LYS A 344 11.13 -15.10 18.58
CA LYS A 344 9.80 -15.17 17.93
C LYS A 344 9.63 -14.17 16.79
N ASP A 345 10.24 -12.99 16.92
CA ASP A 345 10.00 -11.83 16.06
C ASP A 345 11.24 -11.38 15.27
N LEU A 346 12.23 -12.28 15.12
CA LEU A 346 13.47 -12.05 14.35
C LEU A 346 13.32 -12.57 12.92
N MET A 347 13.20 -11.66 11.94
CA MET A 347 13.31 -12.05 10.51
C MET A 347 14.78 -12.16 10.09
N MET A 348 15.18 -13.33 9.59
CA MET A 348 16.57 -13.59 9.21
C MET A 348 16.85 -13.21 7.75
N GLY A 349 17.92 -12.46 7.53
CA GLY A 349 18.51 -12.25 6.22
C GLY A 349 19.46 -13.38 5.83
N LYS A 350 20.02 -13.32 4.61
CA LYS A 350 21.07 -14.27 4.21
C LYS A 350 22.33 -14.10 5.08
N GLN A 351 22.84 -15.25 5.56
CA GLN A 351 24.13 -15.46 6.25
C GLN A 351 24.38 -14.67 7.55
N LEU A 352 24.45 -13.34 7.47
CA LEU A 352 25.10 -12.47 8.47
C LEU A 352 24.18 -11.38 9.08
N ASN A 353 22.87 -11.41 8.80
CA ASN A 353 21.99 -10.30 9.15
C ASN A 353 20.64 -10.77 9.71
N PHE A 354 20.04 -9.98 10.60
CA PHE A 354 18.66 -10.13 11.04
C PHE A 354 17.98 -8.78 11.25
N MET A 355 16.67 -8.78 11.14
CA MET A 355 15.79 -7.66 11.47
C MET A 355 15.28 -7.81 12.91
N VAL A 356 15.20 -6.69 13.63
CA VAL A 356 14.42 -6.58 14.87
C VAL A 356 13.26 -5.62 14.61
N ASP A 357 12.04 -6.03 14.98
CA ASP A 357 10.87 -5.14 15.00
C ASP A 357 10.90 -4.27 16.26
N LEU A 358 10.74 -2.95 16.11
CA LEU A 358 10.75 -1.99 17.20
C LEU A 358 9.50 -2.06 18.10
N LEU A 359 8.47 -2.83 17.71
CA LEU A 359 7.37 -3.23 18.60
C LEU A 359 7.83 -4.10 19.79
N PHE A 360 9.02 -4.71 19.72
CA PHE A 360 9.56 -5.61 20.74
C PHE A 360 9.61 -5.01 22.15
N LEU A 361 9.92 -3.71 22.28
CA LEU A 361 10.06 -3.04 23.58
C LEU A 361 8.74 -2.77 24.30
N THR A 362 7.59 -3.07 23.71
CA THR A 362 6.28 -3.01 24.40
C THR A 362 5.94 -4.28 25.18
N LEU A 363 6.81 -5.30 25.16
CA LEU A 363 6.65 -6.60 25.82
C LEU A 363 7.69 -6.85 26.94
N LEU A 364 8.49 -5.84 27.28
CA LEU A 364 9.48 -5.83 28.37
C LEU A 364 9.15 -4.73 29.39
#